data_AF-A0A6N9PRH8-F1
#
_entry.id   AF-A0A6N9PRH8-F1
#
_cell.length_a   1.000
_cell.length_b   1.000
_cell.length_c   1.000
_cell.angle_alpha   90.00
_cell.angle_beta   90.00
_cell.angle_gamma   90.00
#
_symmetry.space_group_name_H-M   'P 1'
#
loop_
_entity.id
_entity.type
_entity.pdbx_description
1 polymer ?
#
loop_
_entity_poly.entity_id
_entity_poly.type
_entity_poly.pdbx_seq_one_letter_code
_entity_poly.pdbx_strand_id
1 'polypeptide(L)' 'MCRGWFKGTIGKYSYSAKVYDTPSRFGINHGRVSKLAIYDEDKRRREGWEAACIVNYDRGWDVRPKDKEAKDVLKSLLPE' A
#
# COMPACT_ATOMS: atom_id res chain seq x y z
N MET A 1 -20.85 -1.69 -5.29
CA MET A 1 -19.88 -0.70 -4.75
C MET A 1 -18.96 -1.39 -3.77
N CYS A 2 -17.68 -1.58 -4.10
CA CYS A 2 -16.71 -2.19 -3.20
C CYS A 2 -16.36 -1.21 -2.08
N ARG A 3 -17.14 -1.20 -1.00
CA ARG A 3 -16.93 -0.33 0.16
C ARG A 3 -15.52 -0.55 0.73
N GLY A 4 -14.73 0.53 0.84
CA GLY A 4 -13.44 0.53 1.53
C GLY A 4 -12.16 0.40 0.69
N TRP A 5 -12.24 0.28 -0.65
CA TRP A 5 -11.02 0.36 -1.48
C TRP A 5 -10.71 1.79 -1.91
N PHE A 6 -9.52 2.26 -1.58
CA PHE A 6 -8.96 3.53 -2.01
C PHE A 6 -7.82 3.26 -2.97
N LYS A 7 -7.78 3.99 -4.08
CA LYS A 7 -6.71 3.93 -5.06
C LYS A 7 -6.28 5.35 -5.38
N GLY A 8 -5.01 5.53 -5.66
CA GLY A 8 -4.47 6.82 -6.05
C GLY A 8 -3.01 6.71 -6.46
N THR A 9 -2.39 7.87 -6.63
CA THR A 9 -1.00 8.00 -7.05
C THR A 9 -0.28 9.00 -6.16
N ILE A 10 0.97 8.69 -5.80
CA ILE A 10 1.89 9.60 -5.10
C ILE A 10 3.18 9.64 -5.93
N GLY A 11 3.41 10.78 -6.58
CA GLY A 11 4.50 10.91 -7.56
C GLY A 11 4.35 9.87 -8.68
N LYS A 12 5.41 9.09 -8.91
CA LYS A 12 5.44 7.99 -9.89
C LYS A 12 4.76 6.69 -9.42
N TYR A 13 4.42 6.59 -8.13
CA TYR A 13 3.88 5.36 -7.56
C TYR A 13 2.37 5.36 -7.54
N SER A 14 1.78 4.22 -7.87
CA SER A 14 0.38 3.92 -7.67
C SER A 14 0.18 3.16 -6.35
N TYR A 15 -0.95 3.37 -5.69
CA TYR A 15 -1.31 2.62 -4.50
C TYR A 15 -2.75 2.13 -4.52
N SER A 16 -3.00 1.06 -3.77
CA SER A 16 -4.33 0.54 -3.49
C SER A 16 -4.39 0.11 -2.02
N ALA A 17 -5.27 0.74 -1.25
CA ALA A 17 -5.48 0.47 0.16
C ALA A 17 -6.91 -0.03 0.40
N LYS A 18 -7.05 -1.08 1.19
CA LYS A 18 -8.34 -1.57 1.67
C LYS A 18 -8.52 -1.17 3.14
N VAL A 19 -9.36 -0.18 3.35
CA VAL A 19 -9.73 0.34 4.66
C VAL A 19 -11.05 -0.30 5.09
N TYR A 20 -11.12 -0.83 6.31
CA TYR A 20 -12.37 -1.29 6.92
C TYR A 20 -12.88 -0.26 7.92
N ASP A 21 -14.21 -0.14 8.00
CA ASP A 21 -14.88 0.71 9.00
C ASP A 21 -14.63 0.21 10.42
N THR A 22 -14.63 -1.11 10.61
CA THR A 22 -14.28 -1.74 11.88
C THR A 22 -12.78 -2.01 11.93
N PRO A 23 -12.05 -1.46 12.91
CA PRO A 23 -10.62 -1.71 13.05
C PRO A 23 -10.36 -3.19 13.32
N SER A 24 -9.44 -3.77 12.55
CA SER A 24 -8.96 -5.14 12.74
C SER A 24 -7.76 -5.15 13.68
N ARG A 25 -7.68 -6.16 14.54
CA ARG A 25 -6.48 -6.44 15.37
C ARG A 25 -5.20 -6.59 14.53
N PHE A 26 -5.33 -6.88 13.24
CA PHE A 26 -4.24 -7.08 12.29
C PHE A 26 -4.10 -5.94 11.26
N GLY A 27 -4.71 -4.77 11.47
CA GLY A 27 -4.60 -3.66 10.52
C GLY A 27 -3.54 -2.63 10.92
N ILE A 28 -2.98 -1.93 9.93
CA ILE A 28 -2.12 -0.75 10.14
C ILE A 28 -3.03 0.49 10.32
N ASN A 29 -2.54 1.50 11.06
CA ASN A 29 -3.27 2.72 11.42
C ASN A 29 -4.52 2.40 12.26
N HIS A 30 -4.29 2.02 13.52
CA HIS A 30 -5.31 1.62 14.49
C HIS A 30 -6.24 0.50 13.99
N GLY A 31 -5.77 -0.38 13.09
CA GLY A 31 -6.56 -1.49 12.56
C GLY A 31 -7.39 -1.16 11.32
N ARG A 32 -7.37 0.08 10.82
CA ARG A 32 -8.27 0.53 9.74
C ARG A 32 -7.80 0.03 8.37
N VAL A 33 -6.49 -0.06 8.12
CA VAL A 33 -5.95 -0.53 6.84
C VAL A 33 -5.60 -2.01 6.92
N SER A 34 -6.35 -2.83 6.19
CA SER A 34 -6.18 -4.29 6.18
C SER A 34 -5.33 -4.80 5.03
N LYS A 35 -5.32 -4.05 3.92
CA LYS A 35 -4.47 -4.32 2.77
C LYS A 35 -3.90 -3.03 2.24
N LEU A 36 -2.64 -3.03 1.83
CA LEU A 36 -1.99 -1.91 1.18
C LEU A 36 -0.98 -2.43 0.17
N ALA A 37 -1.10 -2.01 -1.08
CA ALA A 37 -0.09 -2.22 -2.09
C ALA A 37 0.37 -0.88 -2.64
N ILE A 38 1.69 -0.68 -2.78
CA ILE A 38 2.32 0.46 -3.43
C ILE A 38 3.26 -0.09 -4.48
N TYR A 39 3.13 0.38 -5.71
CA TYR A 39 3.85 -0.14 -6.85
C TYR A 39 4.12 0.94 -7.90
N ASP A 40 5.21 0.77 -8.63
CA ASP A 40 5.54 1.60 -9.78
C ASP A 40 4.81 1.04 -11.03
N GLU A 41 3.86 1.80 -11.56
CA GLU A 41 3.02 1.34 -12.68
C GLU A 41 3.84 1.17 -13.98
N ASP A 42 4.82 2.05 -14.22
CA ASP A 42 5.68 1.96 -15.40
C ASP A 42 6.60 0.74 -15.31
N LYS A 43 7.18 0.50 -14.13
CA LYS A 43 7.99 -0.70 -13.88
C LYS A 43 7.16 -1.97 -13.98
N ARG A 44 5.92 -1.95 -13.48
CA ARG A 44 5.00 -3.09 -13.54
C ARG A 44 4.74 -3.52 -14.97
N ARG A 45 4.57 -2.56 -15.87
CA ARG A 45 4.30 -2.82 -17.30
C ARG A 45 5.50 -3.43 -18.03
N ARG A 46 6.72 -3.11 -17.60
CA ARG A 46 7.96 -3.57 -18.26
C ARG A 46 8.51 -4.86 -17.67
N GLU A 47 8.53 -4.96 -16.34
CA GLU A 47 9.24 -6.01 -15.60
C GLU A 47 8.30 -6.92 -14.79
N GLY A 48 7.02 -6.61 -14.74
CA GLY A 48 6.01 -7.37 -13.99
C GLY A 48 5.81 -6.90 -12.55
N TRP A 49 4.89 -7.55 -11.85
CA TRP A 49 4.45 -7.14 -10.49
C TRP A 49 5.55 -7.21 -9.45
N GLU A 50 6.35 -8.28 -9.47
CA GLU A 50 7.38 -8.56 -8.46
C GLU A 50 8.45 -7.47 -8.43
N ALA A 51 8.86 -6.97 -9.59
CA ALA A 51 9.86 -5.92 -9.71
C ALA A 51 9.32 -4.53 -9.35
N ALA A 52 8.02 -4.31 -9.51
CA ALA A 52 7.36 -3.03 -9.33
C ALA A 52 6.79 -2.81 -7.91
N CYS A 53 6.43 -3.88 -7.22
CA CYS A 53 5.82 -3.84 -5.90
C CYS A 53 6.86 -3.46 -4.84
N ILE A 54 6.79 -2.23 -4.35
CA ILE A 54 7.72 -1.71 -3.34
C ILE A 54 7.21 -1.91 -1.91
N VAL A 55 5.89 -1.98 -1.75
CA VAL A 55 5.23 -2.25 -0.46
C VAL A 55 4.01 -3.11 -0.71
N ASN A 56 3.88 -4.19 0.06
CA ASN A 56 2.68 -4.98 0.10
C ASN A 56 2.39 -5.45 1.53
N TYR A 57 1.16 -5.22 1.94
CA TYR A 57 0.61 -5.59 3.22
C TYR A 57 -0.75 -6.24 2.99
N ASP A 58 -0.93 -7.47 3.46
CA ASP A 58 -2.23 -8.16 3.49
C ASP A 58 -2.38 -8.83 4.85
N ARG A 59 -2.87 -8.07 5.84
CA ARG A 59 -3.00 -8.52 7.25
C ARG A 59 -1.66 -9.05 7.82
N GLY A 60 -0.56 -8.52 7.30
CA GLY A 60 0.81 -8.99 7.51
C GLY A 60 1.72 -8.38 6.45
N TRP A 61 3.01 -8.24 6.74
CA TRP A 61 3.97 -7.70 5.79
C TRP A 61 4.42 -8.77 4.80
N ASP A 62 3.95 -8.68 3.55
CA ASP A 62 4.47 -9.50 2.45
C ASP A 62 5.75 -8.86 1.88
N VAL A 63 5.70 -7.54 1.64
CA VAL A 63 6.84 -6.75 1.17
C VAL A 63 6.95 -5.50 2.04
N ARG A 64 8.03 -5.44 2.85
CA ARG A 64 8.33 -4.27 3.68
C ARG A 64 9.02 -3.17 2.86
N PRO A 65 8.73 -1.89 3.13
CA PRO A 65 9.46 -0.78 2.51
C PRO A 65 10.94 -0.85 2.91
N LYS A 66 11.81 -1.05 1.94
CA LYS A 66 13.27 -1.11 2.15
C LYS A 66 13.89 0.28 2.07
N ASP A 67 13.54 1.01 1.01
CA ASP A 67 14.15 2.28 0.66
C ASP A 67 13.50 3.47 1.35
N LYS A 68 14.23 4.58 1.45
CA LYS A 68 13.73 5.83 2.05
C LYS A 68 12.48 6.34 1.30
N GLU A 69 12.52 6.31 -0.04
CA GLU A 69 11.39 6.71 -0.88
C GLU A 69 10.13 5.89 -0.57
N ALA A 70 10.24 4.57 -0.46
CA ALA A 70 9.13 3.69 -0.12
C ALA A 70 8.55 3.98 1.29
N LYS A 71 9.42 4.29 2.27
CA LYS A 71 9.01 4.68 3.63
C LYS A 71 8.30 6.03 3.64
N ASP A 72 8.76 6.99 2.85
CA ASP A 72 8.18 8.32 2.78
C ASP A 72 6.79 8.28 2.10
N VAL A 73 6.63 7.49 1.03
CA VAL A 73 5.33 7.26 0.39
C VAL A 73 4.37 6.53 1.33
N LEU A 74 4.85 5.52 2.06
CA LEU A 74 4.04 4.81 3.06
C LEU A 74 3.55 5.75 4.16
N LYS A 75 4.42 6.60 4.71
CA LYS A 75 4.04 7.61 5.72
C LYS A 75 3.04 8.62 5.18
N SER A 76 3.19 9.02 3.92
CA SER A 76 2.24 9.94 3.26
C SER A 76 0.83 9.34 3.12
N LEU A 77 0.73 8.01 3.02
CA LEU A 77 -0.55 7.29 2.94
C LEU A 77 -1.17 6.96 4.29
N LEU A 78 -0.35 6.91 5.34
CA LEU A 78 -0.73 6.53 6.69
C LEU A 78 -0.28 7.63 7.65
N PRO A 79 -0.93 8.82 7.63
CA PRO A 79 -0.68 9.83 8.65
C PRO A 79 -1.03 9.25 10.03
N GLU A 80 -0.21 9.61 11.04
CA GLU A 80 -0.38 9.21 12.45
C GLU A 80 -1.73 9.64 13.04
#